data_AF-A0A3L6MY87-F1
#
_entry.id   AF-A0A3L6MY87-F1
#
_cell.length_a   1.000
_cell.length_b   1.000
_cell.length_c   1.000
_cell.angle_alpha   90.00
_cell.angle_beta   90.00
_cell.angle_gamma   90.00
#
_symmetry.space_group_name_H-M   'P 1'
#
loop_
_entity.id
_entity.type
_entity.pdbx_description
1 polymer ?
#
loop_
_entity_poly.entity_id
_entity_poly.type
_entity_poly.pdbx_seq_one_letter_code
_entity_poly.pdbx_strand_id
1 'polypeptide(L)'
;MDLNPAFNYMDLVRATQKLVKPHLPVSQLYSRVKETHDRAKFFGYASDFVEHSPFEESSVIIDSLSVLGLAEDVREVICDMRVWVKVIEAYHHSALTNPDLSLLAAHRDLIQQRLLATLPDGYDGKKPMQMDASGSTETTADQWINEIIQTALLIFSLGVTCPISYAPPYHHAAQRLQAQLILYKERATHLGLYDLLTWLGILGLLCTEQVGSGLREWFVGFLSMVERKRGVTGDARDWDLVKKESLELILWSSVACDTAADTAWRDVQEVADETSWNWGRTAWSTMLGTICG
;
A
#
# COMPACT_ATOMS: atom_id res chain seq x y z
N MET A 1 -4.99 27.89 28.71
CA MET A 1 -6.06 28.04 27.72
C MET A 1 -6.05 26.74 26.94
N ASP A 2 -6.79 25.76 27.46
CA ASP A 2 -6.67 24.36 27.08
C ASP A 2 -7.50 24.08 25.82
N LEU A 3 -6.86 24.21 24.66
CA LEU A 3 -7.37 23.61 23.43
C LEU A 3 -7.03 22.12 23.48
N ASN A 4 -7.94 21.34 24.04
CA ASN A 4 -7.93 19.88 23.90
C ASN A 4 -8.15 19.58 22.40
N PRO A 5 -7.14 19.16 21.62
CA PRO A 5 -7.40 18.80 20.23
C PRO A 5 -8.01 17.40 20.28
N ALA A 6 -9.35 17.34 20.40
CA ALA A 6 -10.06 16.10 20.26
C ALA A 6 -9.71 15.51 18.88
N PHE A 7 -9.26 14.26 18.88
CA PHE A 7 -9.10 13.49 17.65
C PHE A 7 -10.47 13.46 16.94
N ASN A 8 -10.55 14.07 15.75
CA ASN A 8 -11.80 14.15 15.01
C ASN A 8 -11.91 12.97 14.04
N TYR A 9 -12.46 11.87 14.54
CA TYR A 9 -12.72 10.67 13.74
C TYR A 9 -13.49 10.97 12.45
N MET A 10 -14.45 11.90 12.48
CA MET A 10 -15.24 12.25 11.30
C MET A 10 -14.41 12.99 10.23
N ASP A 11 -13.44 13.80 10.63
CA ASP A 11 -12.50 14.41 9.68
C ASP A 11 -11.59 13.35 9.07
N LEU A 12 -11.08 12.40 9.87
CA LEU A 12 -10.24 11.32 9.37
C LEU A 12 -10.97 10.40 8.37
N VAL A 13 -12.21 10.00 8.68
CA VAL A 13 -13.02 9.17 7.78
C VAL A 13 -13.26 9.90 6.46
N ARG A 14 -13.63 11.18 6.51
CA ARG A 14 -13.87 11.98 5.30
C ARG A 14 -12.58 12.18 4.50
N ALA A 15 -11.46 12.43 5.17
CA ALA A 15 -10.15 12.59 4.57
C ALA A 15 -9.72 11.29 3.86
N THR A 16 -9.94 10.14 4.49
CA THR A 16 -9.71 8.81 3.90
C THR A 16 -10.57 8.56 2.67
N GLN A 17 -11.88 8.82 2.77
CA GLN A 17 -12.83 8.67 1.65
C GLN A 17 -12.56 9.62 0.48
N LYS A 18 -11.82 10.70 0.69
CA LYS A 18 -11.45 11.65 -0.37
C LYS A 18 -9.99 11.55 -0.78
N LEU A 19 -9.20 10.74 -0.07
CA LEU A 19 -7.74 10.70 -0.17
C LEU A 19 -7.15 12.11 -0.09
N VAL A 20 -7.43 12.84 0.97
CA VAL A 20 -6.91 14.19 1.20
C VAL A 20 -6.29 14.31 2.58
N LYS A 21 -5.44 15.32 2.78
CA LYS A 21 -4.88 15.66 4.09
C LYS A 21 -6.01 16.04 5.06
N PRO A 22 -6.01 15.55 6.32
CA PRO A 22 -6.98 15.97 7.33
C PRO A 22 -6.81 17.47 7.62
N HIS A 23 -7.91 18.16 7.93
CA HIS A 23 -7.88 19.59 8.23
C HIS A 23 -7.30 19.86 9.61
N LEU A 24 -7.53 18.93 10.54
CA LEU A 24 -7.06 19.06 11.90
C LEU A 24 -5.71 18.34 12.07
N PRO A 25 -4.71 19.02 12.66
CA PRO A 25 -3.40 18.43 12.87
C PRO A 25 -3.48 17.24 13.83
N VAL A 26 -2.46 16.40 13.76
CA VAL A 26 -2.22 15.28 14.67
C VAL A 26 -2.39 15.77 16.11
N SER A 27 -3.38 15.24 16.83
CA SER A 27 -3.65 15.69 18.19
C SER A 27 -2.47 15.36 19.10
N GLN A 28 -2.24 16.17 20.14
CA GLN A 28 -1.24 15.87 21.19
C GLN A 28 -1.46 14.50 21.86
N LEU A 29 -2.67 13.93 21.73
CA LEU A 29 -3.00 12.57 22.14
C LEU A 29 -2.08 11.54 21.43
N TYR A 30 -1.75 11.78 20.17
CA TYR A 30 -0.92 10.88 19.37
C TYR A 30 0.50 10.72 19.92
N SER A 31 1.16 11.83 20.24
CA SER A 31 2.52 11.80 20.80
C SER A 31 2.56 11.00 22.10
N ARG A 32 1.52 11.11 22.94
CA ARG A 32 1.39 10.34 24.19
C ARG A 32 1.14 8.84 23.96
N VAL A 33 0.33 8.48 22.95
CA VAL A 33 0.13 7.07 22.57
C VAL A 33 1.44 6.46 22.06
N LYS A 34 2.21 7.20 21.24
CA LYS A 34 3.52 6.73 20.75
C LYS A 34 4.54 6.53 21.87
N GLU A 35 4.52 7.32 22.94
CA GLU A 35 5.43 7.13 24.09
C GLU A 35 5.23 5.79 24.82
N THR A 36 4.01 5.27 24.81
CA THR A 36 3.61 4.09 25.60
C THR A 36 3.40 2.85 24.74
N HIS A 37 2.92 3.02 23.51
CA HIS A 37 2.53 1.98 22.57
C HIS A 37 3.17 2.26 21.20
N ASP A 38 4.50 2.40 21.14
CA ASP A 38 5.19 2.50 19.86
C ASP A 38 5.27 1.16 19.11
N ARG A 39 5.77 1.21 17.88
CA ARG A 39 6.02 0.04 17.04
C ARG A 39 7.01 -0.96 17.67
N ALA A 40 7.97 -0.51 18.48
CA ALA A 40 8.95 -1.37 19.13
C ALA A 40 8.31 -2.25 20.21
N LYS A 41 7.17 -1.79 20.75
CA LYS A 41 6.34 -2.56 21.69
C LYS A 41 5.16 -3.24 21.00
N PHE A 42 5.18 -3.38 19.67
CA PHE A 42 4.07 -3.92 18.88
C PHE A 42 2.73 -3.29 19.26
N PHE A 43 2.72 -1.96 19.46
CA PHE A 43 1.51 -1.22 19.81
C PHE A 43 0.81 -1.73 21.08
N GLY A 44 1.59 -2.21 22.06
CA GLY A 44 1.10 -2.71 23.34
C GLY A 44 1.05 -4.23 23.48
N TYR A 45 1.29 -4.97 22.40
CA TYR A 45 1.17 -6.44 22.36
C TYR A 45 2.51 -7.17 22.44
N ALA A 46 3.59 -6.51 22.88
CA ALA A 46 4.95 -7.09 22.90
C ALA A 46 5.04 -8.48 23.57
N SER A 47 4.23 -8.74 24.61
CA SER A 47 4.18 -10.04 25.29
C SER A 47 3.66 -11.19 24.43
N ASP A 48 2.89 -10.89 23.38
CA ASP A 48 2.37 -11.88 22.43
C ASP A 48 3.38 -12.16 21.28
N PHE A 49 4.47 -11.39 21.20
CA PHE A 49 5.47 -11.43 20.12
C PHE A 49 6.90 -11.69 20.64
N VAL A 50 7.07 -12.40 21.76
CA VAL A 50 8.37 -12.61 22.42
C VAL A 50 9.45 -13.21 21.50
N GLU A 51 9.04 -14.02 20.52
CA GLU A 51 9.93 -14.66 19.55
C GLU A 51 10.09 -13.88 18.23
N HIS A 52 9.39 -12.74 18.09
CA HIS A 52 9.36 -11.97 16.86
C HIS A 52 10.00 -10.60 17.08
N SER A 53 10.83 -10.17 16.15
CA SER A 53 11.33 -8.79 16.19
C SER A 53 10.32 -7.83 15.53
N PRO A 54 9.99 -6.69 16.17
CA PRO A 54 9.22 -5.64 15.50
C PRO A 54 10.04 -5.01 14.37
N PHE A 55 11.36 -5.20 14.44
CA PHE A 55 12.35 -4.74 13.48
C PHE A 55 12.90 -5.86 12.60
N GLU A 56 12.24 -7.03 12.56
CA GLU A 56 12.76 -8.17 11.79
C GLU A 56 12.77 -7.85 10.29
N GLU A 57 14.00 -7.92 9.79
CA GLU A 57 14.54 -7.46 8.50
C GLU A 57 14.19 -6.00 8.21
N SER A 58 15.16 -5.11 8.47
CA SER A 58 15.26 -3.88 7.66
C SER A 58 15.19 -4.38 6.24
N SER A 59 14.06 -4.10 5.60
CA SER A 59 13.91 -4.62 4.27
C SER A 59 14.93 -3.87 3.46
N VAL A 60 15.93 -4.58 2.95
CA VAL A 60 16.98 -4.03 2.09
C VAL A 60 16.34 -3.16 1.00
N ILE A 61 15.11 -3.48 0.59
CA ILE A 61 14.31 -2.68 -0.32
C ILE A 61 13.95 -1.29 0.26
N ILE A 62 13.45 -1.17 1.51
CA ILE A 62 13.08 0.11 2.14
C ILE A 62 14.31 0.98 2.34
N ASP A 63 15.43 0.38 2.76
CA ASP A 63 16.71 1.09 2.86
C ASP A 63 17.18 1.56 1.48
N SER A 64 17.04 0.73 0.43
CA SER A 64 17.33 1.12 -0.95
C SER A 64 16.42 2.25 -1.46
N LEU A 65 15.13 2.23 -1.12
CA LEU A 65 14.19 3.32 -1.43
C LEU A 65 14.60 4.62 -0.73
N SER A 66 15.13 4.53 0.49
CA SER A 66 15.66 5.70 1.22
C SER A 66 16.86 6.31 0.51
N VAL A 67 17.76 5.48 -0.04
CA VAL A 67 18.88 5.96 -0.88
C VAL A 67 18.38 6.64 -2.17
N LEU A 68 17.21 6.20 -2.67
CA LEU A 68 16.55 6.79 -3.84
C LEU A 68 15.67 8.02 -3.52
N GLY A 69 15.72 8.53 -2.28
CA GLY A 69 15.04 9.76 -1.88
C GLY A 69 13.67 9.56 -1.23
N LEU A 70 13.31 8.35 -0.77
CA LEU A 70 12.13 8.15 0.05
C LEU A 70 12.23 8.99 1.34
N ALA A 71 11.22 9.83 1.57
CA ALA A 71 11.16 10.71 2.72
C ALA A 71 10.96 9.91 4.01
N GLU A 72 11.59 10.38 5.09
CA GLU A 72 11.61 9.67 6.38
C GLU A 72 10.20 9.49 6.97
N ASP A 73 9.31 10.46 6.79
CA ASP A 73 7.93 10.38 7.24
C ASP A 73 7.14 9.27 6.52
N VAL A 74 7.35 9.12 5.21
CA VAL A 74 6.77 8.01 4.42
C VAL A 74 7.37 6.67 4.87
N ARG A 75 8.69 6.62 5.08
CA ARG A 75 9.39 5.43 5.61
C ARG A 75 8.80 5.00 6.96
N GLU A 76 8.59 5.94 7.88
CA GLU A 76 8.00 5.67 9.19
C GLU A 76 6.58 5.08 9.06
N VAL A 77 5.76 5.57 8.12
CA VAL A 77 4.43 5.02 7.86
C VAL A 77 4.50 3.58 7.37
N ILE A 78 5.42 3.24 6.47
CA ILE A 78 5.63 1.84 6.01
C ILE A 78 5.96 0.96 7.21
N CYS A 79 6.90 1.37 8.06
CA CYS A 79 7.28 0.60 9.24
C CYS A 79 6.12 0.39 10.21
N ASP A 80 5.34 1.45 10.47
CA ASP A 80 4.18 1.36 11.35
C ASP A 80 3.09 0.44 10.76
N MET A 81 2.86 0.48 9.45
CA MET A 81 1.94 -0.44 8.76
C MET A 81 2.41 -1.89 8.80
N ARG A 82 3.71 -2.18 8.65
CA ARG A 82 4.24 -3.55 8.75
C ARG A 82 3.98 -4.14 10.14
N VAL A 83 4.22 -3.37 11.20
CA VAL A 83 3.94 -3.81 12.58
C VAL A 83 2.44 -3.96 12.80
N TRP A 84 1.62 -3.03 12.28
CA TRP A 84 0.16 -3.13 12.34
C TRP A 84 -0.35 -4.42 11.70
N VAL A 85 0.18 -4.80 10.53
CA VAL A 85 -0.18 -6.06 9.87
C VAL A 85 0.14 -7.26 10.76
N LYS A 86 1.34 -7.33 11.36
CA LYS A 86 1.67 -8.42 12.29
C LYS A 86 0.66 -8.52 13.44
N VAL A 87 0.29 -7.37 14.03
CA VAL A 87 -0.67 -7.30 15.14
C VAL A 87 -2.08 -7.75 14.69
N ILE A 88 -2.58 -7.26 13.56
CA ILE A 88 -3.94 -7.59 13.11
C ILE A 88 -4.05 -9.04 12.62
N GLU A 89 -2.98 -9.59 12.04
CA GLU A 89 -2.94 -11.01 11.68
C GLU A 89 -2.89 -11.91 12.91
N ALA A 90 -2.12 -11.55 13.94
CA ALA A 90 -2.15 -12.25 15.21
C ALA A 90 -3.54 -12.19 15.86
N TYR A 91 -4.22 -11.04 15.79
CA TYR A 91 -5.60 -10.91 16.23
C TYR A 91 -6.53 -11.87 15.46
N HIS A 92 -6.44 -11.89 14.13
CA HIS A 92 -7.27 -12.76 13.29
C HIS A 92 -7.04 -14.25 13.57
N HIS A 93 -5.81 -14.65 13.87
CA HIS A 93 -5.47 -16.03 14.24
C HIS A 93 -5.69 -16.34 15.73
N SER A 94 -6.33 -15.45 16.50
CA SER A 94 -6.55 -15.61 17.94
C SER A 94 -5.27 -15.82 18.77
N ALA A 95 -4.15 -15.24 18.31
CA ALA A 95 -2.84 -15.35 18.95
C ALA A 95 -2.56 -14.21 19.96
N LEU A 96 -3.42 -13.19 20.04
CA LEU A 96 -3.32 -12.14 21.06
C LEU A 96 -4.00 -12.60 22.36
N THR A 97 -3.27 -12.56 23.48
CA THR A 97 -3.78 -13.06 24.77
C THR A 97 -4.95 -12.24 25.31
N ASN A 98 -4.93 -10.91 25.14
CA ASN A 98 -5.98 -9.99 25.60
C ASN A 98 -6.16 -8.83 24.60
N PRO A 99 -6.88 -9.03 23.48
CA PRO A 99 -7.03 -7.98 22.47
C PRO A 99 -7.89 -6.83 22.98
N ASP A 100 -7.33 -5.62 23.02
CA ASP A 100 -8.06 -4.38 23.25
C ASP A 100 -8.46 -3.76 21.91
N LEU A 101 -9.73 -3.92 21.55
CA LEU A 101 -10.29 -3.40 20.30
C LEU A 101 -10.23 -1.86 20.21
N SER A 102 -10.28 -1.17 21.35
CA SER A 102 -10.17 0.30 21.38
C SER A 102 -8.74 0.74 21.07
N LEU A 103 -7.76 0.02 21.62
CA LEU A 103 -6.35 0.25 21.33
C LEU A 103 -6.03 -0.06 19.86
N LEU A 104 -6.53 -1.18 19.32
CA LEU A 104 -6.40 -1.52 17.90
C LEU A 104 -7.00 -0.43 17.01
N ALA A 105 -8.21 0.03 17.31
CA ALA A 105 -8.85 1.12 16.56
C ALA A 105 -8.04 2.42 16.63
N ALA A 106 -7.47 2.75 17.79
CA ALA A 106 -6.60 3.92 17.94
C ALA A 106 -5.35 3.81 17.05
N HIS A 107 -4.65 2.68 17.06
CA HIS A 107 -3.45 2.51 16.22
C HIS A 107 -3.74 2.59 14.73
N ARG A 108 -4.81 1.93 14.29
CA ARG A 108 -5.33 2.03 12.92
C ARG A 108 -5.52 3.49 12.50
N ASP A 109 -6.26 4.24 13.30
CA ASP A 109 -6.64 5.61 13.02
C ASP A 109 -5.42 6.55 12.96
N LEU A 110 -4.46 6.32 13.86
CA LEU A 110 -3.23 7.09 13.91
C LEU A 110 -2.31 6.83 12.72
N ILE A 111 -2.17 5.57 12.30
CA ILE A 111 -1.41 5.20 11.09
C ILE A 111 -2.04 5.86 9.86
N GLN A 112 -3.36 5.77 9.74
CA GLN A 112 -4.08 6.39 8.63
C GLN A 112 -3.90 7.91 8.62
N GLN A 113 -3.96 8.55 9.80
CA GLN A 113 -3.75 9.99 9.91
C GLN A 113 -2.33 10.38 9.48
N ARG A 114 -1.29 9.63 9.89
CA ARG A 114 0.09 9.89 9.46
C ARG A 114 0.25 9.75 7.96
N LEU A 115 -0.28 8.68 7.37
CA LEU A 115 -0.22 8.46 5.93
C LEU A 115 -0.80 9.66 5.18
N LEU A 116 -2.01 10.11 5.55
CA LEU A 116 -2.64 11.26 4.90
C LEU A 116 -1.89 12.58 5.17
N ALA A 117 -1.17 12.69 6.30
CA ALA A 117 -0.35 13.86 6.61
C ALA A 117 0.89 13.99 5.72
N THR A 118 1.42 12.88 5.18
CA THR A 118 2.55 12.89 4.22
C THR A 118 2.17 13.41 2.83
N LEU A 119 0.87 13.58 2.54
CA LEU A 119 0.42 14.03 1.24
C LEU A 119 0.85 15.49 0.98
N PRO A 120 1.25 15.81 -0.27
CA PRO A 120 1.60 17.18 -0.63
C PRO A 120 0.39 18.11 -0.49
N ASP A 121 0.64 19.38 -0.22
CA ASP A 121 -0.42 20.37 -0.08
C ASP A 121 -1.17 20.53 -1.41
N GLY A 122 -2.50 20.54 -1.35
CA GLY A 122 -3.35 20.56 -2.55
C GLY A 122 -3.55 19.21 -3.24
N TYR A 123 -3.06 18.10 -2.65
CA TYR A 123 -3.37 16.75 -3.13
C TYR A 123 -4.90 16.50 -3.15
N ASP A 124 -5.44 16.16 -4.32
CA ASP A 124 -6.88 15.93 -4.54
C ASP A 124 -7.23 14.48 -4.90
N GLY A 125 -6.23 13.59 -4.90
CA GLY A 125 -6.36 12.17 -5.24
C GLY A 125 -6.64 11.87 -6.72
N LYS A 126 -6.86 12.87 -7.58
CA LYS A 126 -7.43 12.67 -8.92
C LYS A 126 -6.41 12.77 -10.05
N LYS A 127 -5.33 13.54 -9.88
CA LYS A 127 -4.32 13.72 -10.92
C LYS A 127 -2.92 13.52 -10.36
N PRO A 128 -2.03 12.79 -11.07
CA PRO A 128 -0.59 12.88 -10.79
C PRO A 128 -0.21 14.37 -10.75
N MET A 129 0.67 14.75 -9.84
CA MET A 129 1.06 16.13 -9.68
C MET A 129 1.62 16.60 -11.03
N GLN A 130 0.87 17.45 -11.74
CA GLN A 130 1.36 17.97 -13.01
C GLN A 130 2.47 18.95 -12.68
N MET A 131 3.68 18.60 -13.09
CA MET A 131 4.85 19.46 -12.98
C MET A 131 4.56 20.75 -13.77
N ASP A 132 4.39 21.87 -13.08
CA ASP A 132 4.45 23.16 -13.73
C ASP A 132 5.81 23.28 -14.42
N ALA A 133 5.80 23.47 -15.74
CA ALA A 133 7.00 23.65 -16.57
C ALA A 133 7.78 24.94 -16.26
N SER A 134 7.51 25.61 -15.13
CA SER A 134 8.23 26.80 -14.68
C SER A 134 9.37 26.43 -13.71
N GLY A 135 10.50 26.05 -14.29
CA GLY A 135 11.77 26.72 -13.94
C GLY A 135 12.53 26.34 -12.66
N SER A 136 12.35 25.15 -12.06
CA SER A 136 13.37 24.63 -11.13
C SER A 136 13.78 23.21 -11.48
N THR A 137 14.95 23.08 -12.10
CA THR A 137 15.50 21.83 -12.66
C THR A 137 16.27 20.98 -11.64
N GLU A 138 16.29 21.35 -10.35
CA GLU A 138 17.09 20.66 -9.32
C GLU A 138 16.27 19.80 -8.34
N THR A 139 14.94 19.85 -8.36
CA THR A 139 14.07 19.19 -7.35
C THR A 139 13.12 18.12 -7.92
N THR A 140 13.11 17.89 -9.23
CA THR A 140 12.04 17.16 -9.94
C THR A 140 12.34 15.67 -10.17
N ALA A 141 13.61 15.27 -10.22
CA ALA A 141 13.99 13.88 -10.43
C ALA A 141 13.90 13.02 -9.16
N ASP A 142 13.89 13.61 -7.96
CA ASP A 142 14.04 12.87 -6.70
C ASP A 142 12.71 12.60 -5.97
N GLN A 143 11.60 13.18 -6.43
CA GLN A 143 10.31 13.07 -5.73
C GLN A 143 9.43 11.90 -6.19
N TRP A 144 9.72 11.29 -7.35
CA TRP A 144 8.86 10.24 -7.94
C TRP A 144 8.65 9.01 -7.04
N ILE A 145 9.68 8.63 -6.27
CA ILE A 145 9.59 7.52 -5.29
C ILE A 145 8.53 7.84 -4.24
N ASN A 146 8.55 9.05 -3.69
CA ASN A 146 7.56 9.45 -2.68
C ASN A 146 6.15 9.41 -3.26
N GLU A 147 5.94 9.97 -4.45
CA GLU A 147 4.61 10.02 -5.06
C GLU A 147 4.00 8.64 -5.33
N ILE A 148 4.81 7.70 -5.84
CA ILE A 148 4.33 6.37 -6.21
C ILE A 148 4.15 5.47 -4.98
N ILE A 149 5.07 5.54 -4.01
CA ILE A 149 4.96 4.82 -2.74
C ILE A 149 3.76 5.31 -1.94
N GLN A 150 3.55 6.62 -1.82
CA GLN A 150 2.38 7.17 -1.13
C GLN A 150 1.07 6.71 -1.77
N THR A 151 0.98 6.67 -3.10
CA THR A 151 -0.21 6.18 -3.80
C THR A 151 -0.47 4.70 -3.48
N ALA A 152 0.58 3.88 -3.47
CA ALA A 152 0.48 2.47 -3.10
C ALA A 152 0.11 2.26 -1.63
N LEU A 153 0.65 3.06 -0.72
CA LEU A 153 0.27 3.03 0.70
C LEU A 153 -1.18 3.45 0.92
N LEU A 154 -1.69 4.41 0.16
CA LEU A 154 -3.13 4.75 0.18
C LEU A 154 -3.97 3.55 -0.26
N ILE A 155 -3.61 2.90 -1.37
CA ILE A 155 -4.32 1.68 -1.84
C ILE A 155 -4.30 0.59 -0.77
N PHE A 156 -3.11 0.29 -0.21
CA PHE A 156 -2.99 -0.70 0.85
C PHE A 156 -3.83 -0.33 2.07
N SER A 157 -3.83 0.95 2.47
CA SER A 157 -4.62 1.41 3.59
C SER A 157 -6.11 1.21 3.36
N LEU A 158 -6.61 1.56 2.16
CA LEU A 158 -8.01 1.43 1.82
C LEU A 158 -8.52 -0.01 1.90
N GLY A 159 -7.68 -1.01 1.63
CA GLY A 159 -8.05 -2.43 1.69
C GLY A 159 -7.72 -3.15 3.00
N VAL A 160 -6.68 -2.71 3.72
CA VAL A 160 -6.11 -3.48 4.84
C VAL A 160 -6.08 -2.70 6.15
N THR A 161 -5.56 -1.47 6.15
CA THR A 161 -5.38 -0.70 7.40
C THR A 161 -6.68 -0.05 7.81
N CYS A 162 -7.24 0.82 6.98
CA CYS A 162 -8.51 1.49 7.21
C CYS A 162 -9.51 1.07 6.11
N PRO A 163 -10.02 -0.18 6.17
CA PRO A 163 -10.86 -0.71 5.12
C PRO A 163 -12.11 0.14 4.90
N ILE A 164 -12.36 0.54 3.65
CA ILE A 164 -13.61 1.21 3.27
C ILE A 164 -14.35 0.40 2.20
N SER A 165 -15.68 0.40 2.28
CA SER A 165 -16.57 -0.23 1.29
C SER A 165 -16.96 0.71 0.14
N TYR A 166 -16.54 1.97 0.19
CA TYR A 166 -16.85 2.98 -0.81
C TYR A 166 -15.86 2.89 -1.98
N ALA A 167 -16.35 2.58 -3.18
CA ALA A 167 -15.52 2.29 -4.36
C ALA A 167 -14.72 3.47 -4.97
N PRO A 168 -15.22 4.72 -5.02
CA PRO A 168 -14.54 5.80 -5.76
C PRO A 168 -13.07 6.10 -5.38
N PRO A 169 -12.64 6.02 -4.12
CA PRO A 169 -11.23 6.17 -3.74
C PRO A 169 -10.32 5.11 -4.35
N TYR A 170 -10.80 3.86 -4.46
CA TYR A 170 -10.06 2.80 -5.15
C TYR A 170 -9.90 3.12 -6.64
N HIS A 171 -10.95 3.64 -7.29
CA HIS A 171 -10.87 4.02 -8.70
C HIS A 171 -9.81 5.11 -8.94
N HIS A 172 -9.86 6.17 -8.15
CA HIS A 172 -8.92 7.28 -8.27
C HIS A 172 -7.48 6.85 -7.97
N ALA A 173 -7.27 6.05 -6.92
CA ALA A 173 -5.94 5.57 -6.58
C ALA A 173 -5.37 4.61 -7.64
N ALA A 174 -6.17 3.69 -8.19
CA ALA A 174 -5.75 2.79 -9.27
C ALA A 174 -5.39 3.55 -10.55
N GLN A 175 -6.21 4.52 -10.97
CA GLN A 175 -5.90 5.37 -12.14
C GLN A 175 -4.64 6.19 -11.95
N ARG A 176 -4.47 6.77 -10.75
CA ARG A 176 -3.26 7.51 -10.41
C ARG A 176 -2.03 6.62 -10.47
N LEU A 177 -2.10 5.42 -9.86
CA LEU A 177 -0.99 4.47 -9.87
C LEU A 177 -0.66 4.02 -11.30
N GLN A 178 -1.67 3.71 -12.13
CA GLN A 178 -1.47 3.41 -13.55
C GLN A 178 -0.72 4.54 -14.25
N ALA A 179 -1.17 5.79 -14.09
CA ALA A 179 -0.53 6.94 -14.71
C ALA A 179 0.93 7.12 -14.25
N GLN A 180 1.21 6.95 -12.96
CA GLN A 180 2.56 7.00 -12.41
C GLN A 180 3.45 5.86 -12.94
N LEU A 181 2.92 4.64 -13.03
CA LEU A 181 3.65 3.50 -13.60
C LEU A 181 3.93 3.70 -15.09
N ILE A 182 3.02 4.31 -15.86
CA ILE A 182 3.28 4.67 -17.26
C ILE A 182 4.48 5.63 -17.35
N LEU A 183 4.58 6.60 -16.45
CA LEU A 183 5.65 7.60 -16.43
C LEU A 183 6.98 7.03 -15.93
N TYR A 184 6.96 6.20 -14.89
CA TYR A 184 8.16 5.86 -14.11
C TYR A 184 8.67 4.42 -14.33
N LYS A 185 7.91 3.52 -14.98
CA LYS A 185 8.29 2.10 -15.12
C LYS A 185 9.65 1.87 -15.78
N GLU A 186 10.01 2.64 -16.81
CA GLU A 186 11.28 2.45 -17.51
C GLU A 186 12.46 2.88 -16.63
N ARG A 187 12.29 3.98 -15.88
CA ARG A 187 13.28 4.41 -14.88
C ARG A 187 13.46 3.38 -13.77
N ALA A 188 12.36 2.87 -13.22
CA ALA A 188 12.39 1.85 -12.18
C ALA A 188 13.03 0.54 -12.68
N THR A 189 12.74 0.14 -13.91
CA THR A 189 13.35 -1.02 -14.57
C THR A 189 14.87 -0.83 -14.73
N HIS A 190 15.31 0.34 -15.19
CA HIS A 190 16.74 0.66 -15.33
C HIS A 190 17.49 0.64 -13.99
N LEU A 191 16.80 0.98 -12.90
CA LEU A 191 17.33 0.89 -11.53
C LEU A 191 17.23 -0.53 -10.93
N GLY A 192 16.70 -1.51 -11.67
CA GLY A 192 16.54 -2.88 -11.19
C GLY A 192 15.45 -3.06 -10.13
N LEU A 193 14.51 -2.12 -10.01
CA LEU A 193 13.46 -2.11 -8.96
C LEU A 193 12.27 -3.00 -9.31
N TYR A 194 12.54 -4.22 -9.78
CA TYR A 194 11.49 -5.13 -10.21
C TYR A 194 10.56 -5.52 -9.06
N ASP A 195 11.08 -5.75 -7.84
CA ASP A 195 10.25 -6.14 -6.68
C ASP A 195 9.28 -5.03 -6.29
N LEU A 196 9.73 -3.78 -6.35
CA LEU A 196 8.86 -2.63 -6.20
C LEU A 196 7.78 -2.60 -7.29
N LEU A 197 8.16 -2.78 -8.56
CA LEU A 197 7.19 -2.78 -9.67
C LEU A 197 6.16 -3.91 -9.53
N THR A 198 6.58 -5.10 -9.11
CA THR A 198 5.67 -6.23 -8.82
C THR A 198 4.72 -5.86 -7.68
N TRP A 199 5.22 -5.32 -6.56
CA TRP A 199 4.39 -4.89 -5.44
C TRP A 199 3.37 -3.81 -5.82
N LEU A 200 3.81 -2.78 -6.55
CA LEU A 200 2.93 -1.73 -7.08
C LEU A 200 1.86 -2.32 -8.01
N GLY A 201 2.25 -3.21 -8.93
CA GLY A 201 1.33 -3.83 -9.88
C GLY A 201 0.28 -4.70 -9.19
N ILE A 202 0.66 -5.50 -8.19
CA ILE A 202 -0.27 -6.33 -7.41
C ILE A 202 -1.26 -5.45 -6.64
N LEU A 203 -0.79 -4.41 -5.95
CA LEU A 203 -1.69 -3.50 -5.23
C LEU A 203 -2.67 -2.82 -6.18
N GLY A 204 -2.19 -2.34 -7.33
CA GLY A 204 -3.03 -1.77 -8.37
C GLY A 204 -4.07 -2.77 -8.87
N LEU A 205 -3.67 -4.01 -9.14
CA LEU A 205 -4.56 -5.07 -9.59
C LEU A 205 -5.65 -5.38 -8.57
N LEU A 206 -5.29 -5.58 -7.30
CA LEU A 206 -6.26 -5.78 -6.21
C LEU A 206 -7.21 -4.60 -6.04
N CYS A 207 -6.68 -3.37 -6.22
CA CYS A 207 -7.49 -2.16 -6.16
C CYS A 207 -8.57 -2.13 -7.26
N THR A 208 -8.31 -2.72 -8.43
CA THR A 208 -9.27 -2.74 -9.54
C THR A 208 -10.44 -3.70 -9.35
N GLU A 209 -10.31 -4.71 -8.49
CA GLU A 209 -11.40 -5.64 -8.14
C GLU A 209 -12.62 -4.92 -7.57
N GLN A 210 -12.40 -3.80 -6.89
CA GLN A 210 -13.47 -2.98 -6.30
C GLN A 210 -14.21 -2.10 -7.31
N VAL A 211 -13.74 -2.03 -8.57
CA VAL A 211 -14.00 -0.86 -9.42
C VAL A 211 -14.53 -1.22 -10.82
N GLY A 212 -14.32 -2.44 -11.32
CA GLY A 212 -14.97 -2.86 -12.57
C GLY A 212 -14.56 -2.06 -13.80
N SER A 213 -13.37 -2.30 -14.37
CA SER A 213 -12.96 -1.66 -15.63
C SER A 213 -11.71 -2.28 -16.27
N GLY A 214 -11.41 -1.90 -17.51
CA GLY A 214 -10.18 -2.26 -18.25
C GLY A 214 -8.86 -1.84 -17.58
N LEU A 215 -8.90 -1.26 -16.39
CA LEU A 215 -7.72 -1.09 -15.54
C LEU A 215 -7.13 -2.44 -15.11
N ARG A 216 -7.98 -3.44 -14.81
CA ARG A 216 -7.52 -4.79 -14.41
C ARG A 216 -6.59 -5.36 -15.48
N GLU A 217 -7.10 -5.40 -16.71
CA GLU A 217 -6.40 -5.80 -17.93
C GLU A 217 -5.04 -5.11 -18.08
N TRP A 218 -4.98 -3.80 -17.85
CA TRP A 218 -3.74 -3.05 -17.91
C TRP A 218 -2.74 -3.50 -16.83
N PHE A 219 -3.17 -3.71 -15.58
CA PHE A 219 -2.28 -4.15 -14.49
C PHE A 219 -1.78 -5.58 -14.70
N VAL A 220 -2.62 -6.48 -15.21
CA VAL A 220 -2.21 -7.84 -15.60
C VAL A 220 -1.11 -7.76 -16.66
N GLY A 221 -1.35 -7.04 -17.77
CA GLY A 221 -0.35 -6.88 -18.83
C GLY A 221 0.93 -6.17 -18.37
N PHE A 222 0.82 -5.22 -17.42
CA PHE A 222 1.97 -4.59 -16.78
C PHE A 222 2.81 -5.59 -15.97
N LEU A 223 2.18 -6.41 -15.13
CA LEU A 223 2.87 -7.42 -14.33
C LEU A 223 3.53 -8.50 -15.21
N SER A 224 2.83 -8.99 -16.24
CA SER A 224 3.43 -9.95 -17.19
C SER A 224 4.62 -9.34 -17.95
N MET A 225 4.64 -8.02 -18.16
CA MET A 225 5.81 -7.33 -18.72
C MET A 225 6.96 -7.23 -17.71
N VAL A 226 6.68 -6.90 -16.45
CA VAL A 226 7.69 -6.81 -15.38
C VAL A 226 8.38 -8.16 -15.18
N GLU A 227 7.65 -9.25 -15.09
CA GLU A 227 8.23 -10.59 -14.90
C GLU A 227 9.06 -11.03 -16.11
N ARG A 228 8.60 -10.77 -17.35
CA ARG A 228 9.39 -11.04 -18.56
C ARG A 228 10.68 -10.24 -18.62
N LYS A 229 10.68 -8.98 -18.15
CA LYS A 229 11.90 -8.15 -18.09
C LYS A 229 12.84 -8.55 -16.93
N ARG A 230 12.32 -9.22 -15.91
CA ARG A 230 13.11 -9.73 -14.76
C ARG A 230 13.79 -11.06 -15.10
N GLY A 231 13.07 -11.98 -15.76
CA GLY A 231 13.54 -13.33 -16.03
C GLY A 231 14.48 -13.46 -17.23
N VAL A 232 15.30 -14.52 -17.22
CA VAL A 232 16.09 -14.98 -18.38
C VAL A 232 15.31 -16.04 -19.19
N THR A 233 14.36 -16.73 -18.56
CA THR A 233 13.66 -17.92 -19.10
C THR A 233 12.30 -17.64 -19.72
N GLY A 234 11.73 -16.44 -19.56
CA GLY A 234 10.46 -16.02 -20.19
C GLY A 234 9.20 -16.27 -19.36
N ASP A 235 9.24 -17.16 -18.37
CA ASP A 235 8.08 -17.55 -17.57
C ASP A 235 7.89 -16.66 -16.32
N ALA A 236 6.62 -16.44 -15.92
CA ALA A 236 6.29 -15.74 -14.68
C ALA A 236 6.56 -16.63 -13.45
N ARG A 237 7.00 -16.03 -12.34
CA ARG A 237 7.27 -16.75 -11.08
C ARG A 237 6.00 -17.38 -10.50
N ASP A 238 6.19 -18.42 -9.69
CA ASP A 238 5.14 -18.96 -8.83
C ASP A 238 4.68 -17.91 -7.80
N TRP A 239 3.41 -17.98 -7.39
CA TRP A 239 2.82 -17.05 -6.43
C TRP A 239 3.59 -17.00 -5.10
N ASP A 240 4.02 -18.15 -4.57
CA ASP A 240 4.74 -18.21 -3.29
C ASP A 240 6.08 -17.45 -3.35
N LEU A 241 6.76 -17.52 -4.49
CA LEU A 241 7.99 -16.75 -4.74
C LEU A 241 7.71 -15.26 -4.84
N VAL A 242 6.66 -14.87 -5.57
CA VAL A 242 6.27 -13.46 -5.73
C VAL A 242 5.94 -12.83 -4.39
N LYS A 243 5.15 -13.54 -3.58
CA LYS A 243 4.78 -13.12 -2.24
C LYS A 243 6.02 -12.89 -1.38
N LYS A 244 6.88 -13.91 -1.27
CA LYS A 244 8.06 -13.88 -0.40
C LYS A 244 9.12 -12.87 -0.84
N GLU A 245 9.41 -12.79 -2.14
CA GLU A 245 10.53 -12.00 -2.66
C GLU A 245 10.14 -10.57 -3.01
N SER A 246 8.86 -10.28 -3.28
CA SER A 246 8.45 -8.94 -3.72
C SER A 246 7.45 -8.27 -2.78
N LEU A 247 6.51 -9.02 -2.18
CA LEU A 247 5.41 -8.41 -1.44
C LEU A 247 5.72 -8.25 0.05
N GLU A 248 6.12 -9.33 0.72
CA GLU A 248 6.41 -9.35 2.17
C GLU A 248 7.62 -8.48 2.55
N LEU A 249 8.54 -8.30 1.61
CA LEU A 249 9.68 -7.41 1.79
C LEU A 249 9.25 -5.94 1.91
N ILE A 250 8.17 -5.50 1.27
CA ILE A 250 7.72 -4.11 1.36
C ILE A 250 6.64 -3.97 2.42
N LEU A 251 5.45 -4.49 2.13
CA LEU A 251 4.27 -4.41 2.97
C LEU A 251 3.19 -5.34 2.39
N TRP A 252 2.81 -6.37 3.13
CA TRP A 252 1.83 -7.35 2.70
C TRP A 252 1.06 -7.88 3.90
N SER A 253 -0.25 -8.11 3.74
CA SER A 253 -1.04 -8.90 4.68
C SER A 253 -1.54 -10.16 3.98
N SER A 254 -1.08 -11.29 4.48
CA SER A 254 -1.51 -12.61 4.00
C SER A 254 -3.01 -12.80 4.22
N VAL A 255 -3.51 -12.42 5.41
CA VAL A 255 -4.93 -12.58 5.78
C VAL A 255 -5.84 -11.78 4.85
N ALA A 256 -5.48 -10.54 4.54
CA ALA A 256 -6.34 -9.66 3.76
C ALA A 256 -6.19 -9.85 2.23
N CYS A 257 -5.01 -10.27 1.76
CA CYS A 257 -4.67 -10.16 0.34
C CYS A 257 -4.45 -11.50 -0.38
N ASP A 258 -4.03 -12.58 0.30
CA ASP A 258 -3.53 -13.79 -0.39
C ASP A 258 -4.54 -14.41 -1.35
N THR A 259 -5.78 -14.64 -0.91
CA THR A 259 -6.80 -15.31 -1.74
C THR A 259 -7.09 -14.53 -3.03
N ALA A 260 -7.23 -13.21 -2.93
CA ALA A 260 -7.50 -12.36 -4.08
C ALA A 260 -6.27 -12.22 -4.99
N ALA A 261 -5.08 -12.18 -4.38
CA ALA A 261 -3.83 -11.98 -5.11
C ALA A 261 -3.36 -13.24 -5.84
N ASP A 262 -3.47 -14.43 -5.23
CA ASP A 262 -3.22 -15.72 -5.91
C ASP A 262 -4.14 -15.86 -7.13
N THR A 263 -5.45 -15.62 -6.95
CA THR A 263 -6.40 -15.64 -8.07
C THR A 263 -6.00 -14.66 -9.16
N ALA A 264 -5.61 -13.44 -8.79
CA ALA A 264 -5.21 -12.43 -9.76
C ALA A 264 -3.85 -12.71 -10.42
N TRP A 265 -2.95 -13.43 -9.75
CA TRP A 265 -1.66 -13.82 -10.27
C TRP A 265 -1.76 -14.90 -11.34
N ARG A 266 -2.75 -15.79 -11.24
CA ARG A 266 -3.02 -16.78 -12.29
C ARG A 266 -3.32 -16.11 -13.63
N ASP A 267 -4.10 -15.02 -13.64
CA ASP A 267 -4.34 -14.24 -14.87
C ASP A 267 -3.02 -13.68 -15.46
N VAL A 268 -2.06 -13.31 -14.60
CA VAL A 268 -0.72 -12.82 -15.03
C VAL A 268 0.10 -13.93 -15.67
N GLN A 269 0.04 -15.15 -15.11
CA GLN A 269 0.69 -16.34 -15.63
C GLN A 269 0.08 -16.77 -16.97
N GLU A 270 -1.25 -16.81 -17.08
CA GLU A 270 -1.96 -17.15 -18.33
C GLU A 270 -1.61 -16.19 -19.48
N VAL A 271 -1.45 -14.89 -19.20
CA VAL A 271 -1.03 -13.88 -20.20
C VAL A 271 0.46 -13.99 -20.54
N ALA A 272 1.31 -14.45 -19.61
CA ALA A 272 2.73 -14.66 -19.88
C ALA A 272 2.96 -15.84 -20.85
N ASP A 273 2.08 -16.85 -20.79
CA ASP A 273 2.19 -18.09 -21.56
C ASP A 273 1.71 -17.98 -23.02
N GLU A 274 0.85 -17.00 -23.35
CA GLU A 274 0.35 -16.82 -24.72
C GLU A 274 0.92 -15.59 -25.45
N THR A 275 1.56 -15.83 -26.61
CA THR A 275 1.97 -14.79 -27.58
C THR A 275 0.82 -14.03 -28.25
N SER A 276 -0.44 -14.23 -27.86
CA SER A 276 -1.61 -13.77 -28.64
C SER A 276 -2.93 -13.76 -27.83
N TRP A 277 -3.02 -13.03 -26.71
CA TRP A 277 -4.34 -12.82 -26.09
C TRP A 277 -5.04 -11.54 -26.57
N ASN A 278 -6.26 -11.72 -27.10
CA ASN A 278 -7.20 -10.66 -27.47
C ASN A 278 -8.00 -10.21 -26.23
N TRP A 279 -8.00 -8.90 -25.94
CA TRP A 279 -8.64 -8.19 -24.82
C TRP A 279 -10.18 -8.30 -24.71
N GLY A 280 -10.79 -9.44 -25.05
CA GLY A 280 -12.23 -9.54 -25.29
C GLY A 280 -13.06 -10.37 -24.32
N ARG A 281 -12.46 -11.10 -23.37
CA ARG A 281 -13.24 -11.99 -22.48
C ARG A 281 -12.55 -12.23 -21.14
N THR A 282 -13.05 -11.62 -20.07
CA THR A 282 -13.12 -12.28 -18.77
C THR A 282 -14.43 -11.91 -18.07
N ALA A 283 -15.10 -12.96 -17.58
CA ALA A 283 -16.46 -12.96 -17.10
C ALA A 283 -16.53 -12.40 -15.67
N TRP A 284 -17.24 -11.28 -15.52
CA TRP A 284 -17.61 -10.71 -14.23
C TRP A 284 -18.79 -11.49 -13.66
N SER A 285 -18.62 -12.23 -12.56
CA SER A 285 -19.65 -12.47 -11.53
C SER A 285 -19.33 -13.65 -10.58
N THR A 286 -18.38 -13.51 -9.64
CA THR A 286 -18.42 -14.27 -8.35
C THR A 286 -17.34 -13.85 -7.33
N MET A 287 -17.23 -12.57 -6.97
CA MET A 287 -16.38 -12.18 -5.82
C MET A 287 -16.96 -11.01 -5.00
N LEU A 288 -18.06 -11.27 -4.30
CA LEU A 288 -18.62 -10.33 -3.30
C LEU A 288 -18.95 -11.02 -1.97
N GLY A 289 -18.06 -11.91 -1.49
CA GLY A 289 -18.37 -12.76 -0.33
C GLY A 289 -17.49 -12.64 0.91
N THR A 290 -16.26 -12.12 0.87
CA THR A 290 -15.28 -12.58 1.89
C THR A 290 -14.40 -11.53 2.55
N ILE A 291 -14.74 -10.23 2.50
CA ILE A 291 -13.99 -9.19 3.25
C ILE A 291 -14.86 -8.47 4.31
N CYS A 292 -16.09 -8.95 4.54
CA CYS A 292 -16.90 -8.54 5.69
C CYS A 292 -17.60 -9.77 6.29
N GLY A 293 -16.87 -10.53 7.10
CA GLY A 293 -17.38 -11.62 7.92
C GLY A 293 -16.66 -11.62 9.25
#